data_AF-A0A1I5D3Z0-F1
#
_entry.id   AF-A0A1I5D3Z0-F1
#
_cell.length_a   1.000
_cell.length_b   1.000
_cell.length_c   1.000
_cell.angle_alpha   90.00
_cell.angle_beta   90.00
_cell.angle_gamma   90.00
#
_symmetry.space_group_name_H-M   'P 1'
#
loop_
_entity.id
_entity.type
_entity.pdbx_description
1 polymer ?
#
loop_
_entity_poly.entity_id
_entity_poly.type
_entity_poly.pdbx_seq_one_letter_code
_entity_poly.pdbx_strand_id
1 'polypeptide(L)'
;MGLGSFKRVGLAEACKKADWARQQVQTEIHPVKQRRLQRQQSNSRDGRLENLAWEAYEIHKASLKHGGADGLWVSPLRLHLLPKLGK
;
A
#
# COMPACT_ATOMS: atom_id res chain seq x y z
N MET A 1 -16.60 -1.44 14.49
CA MET A 1 -15.84 -1.96 13.31
C MET A 1 -16.20 -3.43 13.11
N GLY A 2 -16.24 -3.96 11.89
CA GLY A 2 -16.41 -5.41 11.70
C GLY A 2 -15.19 -6.18 12.23
N LEU A 3 -15.40 -7.17 13.10
CA LEU A 3 -14.30 -7.97 13.69
C LEU A 3 -13.84 -9.11 12.77
N GLY A 4 -14.69 -9.48 11.80
CA GLY A 4 -14.47 -10.55 10.82
C GLY A 4 -15.70 -11.45 10.71
N SER A 5 -15.68 -12.36 9.74
CA SER A 5 -16.69 -13.43 9.66
C SER A 5 -16.36 -14.54 10.64
N PHE A 6 -17.38 -15.14 11.27
CA PHE A 6 -17.22 -16.21 12.26
C PHE A 6 -16.46 -17.43 11.71
N LYS A 7 -16.55 -17.70 10.39
CA LYS A 7 -15.82 -18.79 9.73
C LYS A 7 -14.32 -18.53 9.62
N ARG A 8 -13.89 -17.28 9.69
CA ARG A 8 -12.51 -16.84 9.43
C ARG A 8 -11.78 -16.33 10.66
N VAL A 9 -12.51 -15.90 11.70
CA VAL A 9 -11.95 -15.32 12.92
C VAL A 9 -12.47 -16.11 14.11
N GLY A 10 -11.56 -16.75 14.84
CA GLY A 10 -11.90 -17.46 16.07
C GLY A 10 -12.33 -16.51 17.19
N LEU A 11 -13.06 -17.03 18.18
CA LEU A 11 -13.63 -16.24 19.28
C LEU A 11 -12.55 -15.43 20.03
N ALA A 12 -11.41 -16.06 20.35
CA ALA A 12 -10.31 -15.39 21.05
C ALA A 12 -9.74 -14.20 20.26
N GLU A 13 -9.62 -14.33 18.94
CA GLU A 13 -9.13 -13.25 18.08
C GLU A 13 -10.17 -12.13 17.95
N ALA A 14 -11.46 -12.47 17.89
CA ALA A 14 -12.54 -11.49 17.90
C ALA A 14 -12.56 -10.68 19.21
N CYS A 15 -12.38 -11.33 20.36
CA CYS A 15 -12.26 -10.66 21.66
C CYS A 15 -11.08 -9.68 21.68
N LYS A 16 -9.88 -10.12 21.27
CA LYS A 16 -8.70 -9.24 21.18
C LYS A 16 -8.94 -8.02 20.30
N LYS A 17 -9.58 -8.19 19.13
CA LYS A 17 -9.93 -7.07 18.23
C LYS A 17 -10.98 -6.13 18.84
N ALA A 18 -11.92 -6.67 19.62
CA ALA A 18 -12.90 -5.87 20.34
C ALA A 18 -12.24 -5.03 21.45
N ASP A 19 -11.32 -5.63 22.22
CA ASP A 19 -10.58 -4.94 23.28
C ASP A 19 -9.70 -3.83 22.71
N TRP A 20 -8.98 -4.10 21.63
CA TRP A 20 -8.23 -3.08 20.90
C TRP A 20 -9.12 -1.91 20.45
N ALA A 21 -10.32 -2.20 19.93
CA ALA A 21 -11.24 -1.16 19.49
C ALA A 21 -11.75 -0.32 20.67
N ARG A 22 -12.01 -0.94 21.83
CA ARG A 22 -12.41 -0.25 23.06
C ARG A 22 -11.31 0.68 23.56
N GLN A 23 -10.06 0.22 23.57
CA GLN A 23 -8.90 1.05 23.95
C GLN A 23 -8.77 2.29 23.06
N GLN A 24 -8.91 2.14 21.74
CA GLN A 24 -8.87 3.28 20.81
C GLN A 24 -9.99 4.30 21.10
N VAL A 25 -11.19 3.83 21.41
CA VAL A 25 -12.31 4.72 21.77
C VAL A 25 -12.05 5.44 23.10
N GLN A 26 -11.46 4.77 24.08
CA GLN A 26 -11.06 5.40 25.35
C GLN A 26 -10.05 6.54 25.15
N THR A 27 -9.19 6.43 24.14
CA THR A 27 -8.23 7.47 23.76
C THR A 27 -8.80 8.47 22.74
N GLU A 28 -10.13 8.53 22.57
CA GLU A 28 -10.83 9.41 21.61
C GLU A 28 -10.46 9.18 20.13
N ILE A 29 -9.85 8.03 19.80
CA ILE A 29 -9.46 7.66 18.44
C ILE A 29 -10.56 6.81 17.81
N HIS A 30 -11.01 7.20 16.61
CA HIS A 30 -12.01 6.43 15.88
C HIS A 30 -11.40 5.12 15.31
N PRO A 31 -11.78 3.93 15.80
CA PRO A 31 -11.08 2.67 15.51
C PRO A 31 -11.15 2.25 14.04
N VAL A 32 -12.24 2.61 13.32
CA VAL A 32 -12.36 2.33 11.87
C VAL A 32 -11.41 3.21 11.05
N LYS A 33 -11.23 4.48 11.46
CA LYS A 33 -10.31 5.40 10.76
C LYS A 33 -8.88 4.92 10.97
N GLN A 34 -8.55 4.53 12.20
CA GLN A 34 -7.22 3.99 12.53
C GLN A 34 -6.90 2.71 11.77
N ARG A 35 -7.84 1.77 11.67
CA ARG A 35 -7.67 0.57 10.84
C ARG A 35 -7.43 0.93 9.37
N ARG A 36 -8.17 1.90 8.82
CA ARG A 36 -8.00 2.33 7.42
C ARG A 36 -6.63 2.94 7.21
N LEU A 37 -6.18 3.80 8.13
CA LEU A 37 -4.84 4.39 8.11
C LEU A 37 -3.76 3.30 8.16
N GLN A 38 -3.90 2.32 9.05
CA GLN A 38 -2.95 1.21 9.15
C GLN A 38 -2.89 0.39 7.85
N ARG A 39 -4.03 0.11 7.20
CA ARG A 39 -4.08 -0.55 5.89
C ARG A 39 -3.46 0.31 4.78
N GLN A 40 -3.66 1.63 4.83
CA GLN A 40 -3.02 2.53 3.86
C GLN A 40 -1.50 2.51 4.07
N GLN A 41 -1.03 2.67 5.31
CA GLN A 41 0.40 2.67 5.64
C GLN A 41 1.08 1.34 5.29
N SER A 42 0.43 0.19 5.52
CA SER A 42 0.96 -1.11 5.10
C SER A 42 1.13 -1.21 3.59
N ASN A 43 0.27 -0.52 2.82
CA ASN A 43 0.32 -0.52 1.36
C ASN A 43 1.20 0.62 0.80
N SER A 44 1.62 1.59 1.63
CA SER A 44 2.29 2.82 1.18
C SER A 44 3.74 2.63 0.74
N ARG A 45 4.40 1.52 1.09
CA ARG A 45 5.78 1.23 0.63
C ARG A 45 5.79 0.44 -0.68
N ASP A 46 4.93 -0.57 -0.80
CA ASP A 46 4.90 -1.48 -1.96
C ASP A 46 3.92 -1.03 -3.06
N GLY A 47 2.98 -0.13 -2.75
CA GLY A 47 1.91 0.31 -3.65
C GLY A 47 2.19 1.60 -4.44
N ARG A 48 3.40 2.17 -4.34
CA ARG A 48 3.74 3.39 -5.09
C ARG A 48 4.14 3.04 -6.51
N LEU A 49 3.49 3.69 -7.47
CA LEU A 49 3.77 3.49 -8.89
C LEU A 49 5.24 3.82 -9.23
N GLU A 50 5.85 4.79 -8.54
CA GLU A 50 7.25 5.16 -8.73
C GLU A 50 8.21 3.99 -8.43
N ASN A 51 8.09 3.38 -7.24
CA ASN A 51 8.94 2.25 -6.85
C ASN A 51 8.74 1.06 -7.80
N LEU A 52 7.48 0.73 -8.12
CA LEU A 52 7.15 -0.37 -9.02
C LEU A 52 7.69 -0.14 -10.44
N ALA A 53 7.60 1.09 -10.95
CA ALA A 53 8.11 1.44 -12.28
C ALA A 53 9.63 1.30 -12.35
N TRP A 54 10.35 1.68 -11.28
CA TRP A 54 11.80 1.51 -11.20
C TRP A 54 12.22 0.05 -11.08
N GLU A 55 11.53 -0.75 -10.25
CA GLU A 55 11.79 -2.20 -10.15
C GLU A 55 11.55 -2.91 -11.49
N ALA A 56 10.43 -2.60 -12.15
CA ALA A 56 10.12 -3.15 -13.46
C ALA A 56 11.15 -2.73 -14.52
N TYR A 57 11.64 -1.49 -14.46
CA TYR A 57 12.70 -1.03 -15.36
C TYR A 57 13.98 -1.83 -15.19
N GLU A 58 14.47 -2.01 -13.95
CA GLU A 58 15.71 -2.74 -13.71
C GLU A 58 15.61 -4.22 -14.14
N ILE A 59 14.45 -4.87 -13.96
CA ILE A 59 14.21 -6.24 -14.45
C ILE A 59 14.24 -6.31 -15.98
N HIS A 60 13.56 -5.38 -16.65
CA HIS A 60 13.41 -5.42 -18.11
C HIS A 60 14.54 -4.72 -18.87
N LYS A 61 15.47 -4.05 -18.18
CA LYS A 61 16.59 -3.30 -18.77
C LYS A 61 17.41 -4.11 -19.77
N ALA A 62 17.64 -5.39 -19.48
CA ALA A 62 18.38 -6.30 -20.36
C ALA A 62 17.62 -6.68 -21.65
N SER A 63 16.28 -6.60 -21.62
CA SER A 63 15.42 -6.87 -22.78
C SER A 63 15.20 -5.65 -23.68
N LEU A 64 15.63 -4.45 -23.24
CA LEU A 64 15.46 -3.21 -23.99
C LEU A 64 16.58 -3.04 -25.02
N LYS A 65 16.19 -2.55 -26.21
CA LYS A 65 17.12 -2.17 -27.27
C LYS A 65 18.08 -1.08 -26.76
N HIS A 66 19.37 -1.20 -27.11
CA HIS A 66 20.45 -0.33 -26.65
C HIS A 66 20.66 -0.28 -25.12
N GLY A 67 20.30 -1.33 -24.38
CA GLY A 67 20.55 -1.42 -22.94
C GLY A 67 19.73 -0.44 -22.09
N GLY A 68 18.62 0.05 -22.64
CA GLY A 68 17.73 0.99 -21.95
C GLY A 68 18.18 2.45 -21.97
N ALA A 69 19.26 2.79 -22.69
CA ALA A 69 19.79 4.16 -22.77
C ALA A 69 18.76 5.18 -23.28
N ASP A 70 17.81 4.74 -24.11
CA ASP A 70 16.78 5.61 -24.69
C ASP A 70 15.59 5.87 -23.73
N GLY A 71 15.53 5.21 -22.55
CA GLY A 71 14.53 5.48 -21.52
C GLY A 71 13.06 5.47 -22.00
N LEU A 72 12.77 4.77 -23.10
CA LEU A 72 11.61 5.05 -23.97
C LEU A 72 10.26 5.08 -23.24
N TRP A 73 10.00 4.10 -22.38
CA TRP A 73 8.71 3.99 -21.69
C TRP A 73 8.74 4.57 -20.26
N VAL A 74 9.92 4.59 -19.62
CA VAL A 74 10.09 5.16 -18.27
C VAL A 74 10.16 6.68 -18.28
N SER A 75 10.72 7.28 -19.34
CA SER A 75 10.84 8.74 -19.49
C SER A 75 9.46 9.43 -19.50
N PRO A 76 8.48 9.01 -20.31
CA PRO A 76 7.12 9.56 -20.25
C PRO A 76 6.44 9.36 -18.89
N LEU A 77 6.66 8.21 -18.24
CA LEU A 77 6.13 7.94 -16.90
C LEU A 77 6.70 8.94 -15.88
N ARG A 78 8.01 9.15 -15.89
CA ARG A 78 8.71 10.07 -14.98
C ARG A 78 8.37 11.53 -15.23
N LEU A 79 8.26 11.95 -16.49
CA LEU A 79 8.04 13.36 -16.86
C LEU A 79 6.58 13.78 -16.74
N HIS A 80 5.62 12.88 -17.03
CA HIS A 80 4.22 13.28 -17.18
C HIS A 80 3.26 12.59 -16.21
N LEU A 81 3.55 11.38 -15.75
CA LEU A 81 2.60 10.57 -14.96
C LEU A 81 2.92 10.62 -13.46
N LEU A 82 4.16 10.35 -13.05
CA LEU A 82 4.57 10.40 -11.64
C LEU A 82 4.33 11.76 -10.97
N PRO A 83 4.59 12.92 -11.62
CA PRO A 83 4.31 14.23 -11.02
C PRO A 83 2.82 14.47 -10.75
N LYS A 84 1.93 13.82 -11.50
CA LYS A 84 0.47 14.00 -11.40
C LYS A 84 -0.19 13.01 -10.43
N LEU A 85 0.41 11.84 -10.21
CA LEU A 85 -0.13 10.80 -9.33
C LEU A 85 0.29 10.95 -7.86
N GLY A 86 1.26 11.83 -7.59
CA GLY A 86 1.82 12.03 -6.25
C GLY A 86 2.88 10.97 -5.92
N LYS A 87 3.89 11.36 -5.14
CA LYS A 87 4.98 10.47 -4.70
C LYS A 87 4.51 9.40 -3.73
#